data_AF-A0A972DFU3-F1
#
_entry.id   AF-A0A972DFU3-F1
#
_cell.length_a   1.000
_cell.length_b   1.000
_cell.length_c   1.000
_cell.angle_alpha   90.00
_cell.angle_beta   90.00
_cell.angle_gamma   90.00
#
_symmetry.space_group_name_H-M   'P 1'
#
loop_
_entity.id
_entity.type
_entity.pdbx_description
1 polymer ?
#
loop_
_entity_poly.entity_id
_entity_poly.type
_entity_poly.pdbx_seq_one_letter_code
_entity_poly.pdbx_strand_id
1 'polypeptide(L)'
;MYKSVFYSDQVLAAIRKNGDTIQGCGKIREDSVKNAEYWMNLSYDELWGLVFDPKLERSWMVQSGGICPSCKDKVIMYNWIIDAKNKPWKLQCPKCGEYFPKNDFEAYYKSGLTKTGKFSYGMADPSLLYNAETGDPNDKFGVDAGFGYIEDGINWRFIPTYLVYGQWKQLILGGIRALSDAYIYTGEKEYARRALILLDRLADFWPEYDYNNQGWMYERFNLSTGYISYSIDGAFEVCCLATAYDSVAKVLYEDPFITEYLTSKPSISQQINVKKSTEDIRRNIEDRIIKDYIAHPVKIHSNYPYTERAIVVGKAILYWWENPEPILEELAEIVRVATLYDGLTGESSPGGYATMGKHAVASLLSFFLQMDPDIVAKIYRKVPSLYDAYRFHIDIHCLDRYYPTLGDDGYFTMPREKYPNNEGVENLVMYKLYEITKDADLLKVLVRDNKGSASRLFDRFMFLDNIEELERKVIEVVEKEGTEIRLGSIKKDTWEIAVLRSGEGPNKRAVWFNFGANKTHHRHGDAMTIGMYYKGADVMADLGYPNVGFGGGWWSKEAAWTMGTISHNVVT
;
A
#
# COMPACT_ATOMS: atom_id res chain seq x y z
N MET A 1 9.85 -27.52 -12.96
CA MET A 1 10.64 -26.81 -11.94
C MET A 1 10.29 -25.33 -12.06
N TYR A 2 9.76 -24.74 -11.00
CA TYR A 2 9.38 -23.32 -10.98
C TYR A 2 10.63 -22.43 -11.04
N LYS A 3 10.53 -21.31 -11.77
CA LYS A 3 11.57 -20.28 -11.84
C LYS A 3 10.98 -18.96 -11.37
N SER A 4 11.43 -18.48 -10.21
CA SER A 4 11.02 -17.17 -9.71
C SER A 4 11.55 -16.06 -10.61
N VAL A 5 10.73 -15.02 -10.80
CA VAL A 5 11.08 -13.86 -11.63
C VAL A 5 11.85 -12.82 -10.83
N PHE A 6 11.40 -12.45 -9.62
CA PHE A 6 12.04 -11.40 -8.84
C PHE A 6 12.98 -11.96 -7.76
N TYR A 7 12.85 -13.23 -7.38
CA TYR A 7 13.62 -13.87 -6.31
C TYR A 7 14.41 -15.08 -6.83
N SER A 8 15.24 -14.85 -7.84
CA SER A 8 16.16 -15.87 -8.35
C SER A 8 17.14 -16.35 -7.28
N ASP A 9 17.75 -17.52 -7.47
CA ASP A 9 18.74 -18.06 -6.53
C ASP A 9 19.91 -17.09 -6.29
N GLN A 10 20.33 -16.35 -7.34
CA GLN A 10 21.37 -15.33 -7.23
C GLN A 10 20.92 -14.13 -6.37
N VAL A 11 19.70 -13.64 -6.60
CA VAL A 11 19.13 -12.52 -5.83
C VAL A 11 18.99 -12.90 -4.36
N LEU A 12 18.43 -14.07 -4.06
CA LEU A 12 18.28 -14.56 -2.69
C LEU A 12 19.63 -14.76 -2.00
N ALA A 13 20.65 -15.23 -2.73
CA ALA A 13 22.01 -15.35 -2.20
C ALA A 13 22.62 -13.98 -1.85
N ALA A 14 22.47 -12.97 -2.70
CA ALA A 14 22.93 -11.61 -2.43
C ALA A 14 22.23 -10.99 -1.22
N ILE A 15 20.90 -11.13 -1.14
CA ILE A 15 20.09 -10.66 0.00
C ILE A 15 20.59 -11.27 1.31
N ARG A 16 20.77 -12.59 1.35
CA ARG A 16 21.19 -13.30 2.57
C ARG A 16 22.61 -12.94 2.97
N LYS A 17 23.54 -12.94 2.01
CA LYS A 17 24.92 -12.49 2.22
C LYS A 17 24.95 -11.08 2.83
N ASN A 18 24.23 -10.13 2.23
CA ASN A 18 24.17 -8.76 2.74
C ASN A 18 23.52 -8.66 4.12
N GLY A 19 22.50 -9.49 4.39
CA GLY A 19 21.90 -9.62 5.73
C GLY A 19 22.88 -10.12 6.79
N ASP A 20 23.90 -10.90 6.40
CA ASP A 20 24.93 -11.38 7.33
C ASP A 20 26.11 -10.40 7.46
N THR A 21 26.43 -9.63 6.41
CA THR A 21 27.67 -8.84 6.36
C THR A 21 27.48 -7.34 6.57
N ILE A 22 26.29 -6.78 6.29
CA ILE A 22 26.03 -5.33 6.40
C ILE A 22 25.10 -5.10 7.59
N GLN A 23 25.54 -4.28 8.56
CA GLN A 23 24.81 -4.06 9.82
C GLN A 23 23.35 -3.62 9.59
N GLY A 24 23.13 -2.67 8.68
CA GLY A 24 21.80 -2.16 8.40
C GLY A 24 20.87 -3.19 7.76
N CYS A 25 21.41 -4.05 6.89
CA CYS A 25 20.72 -5.19 6.29
C CYS A 25 20.43 -6.29 7.32
N GLY A 26 21.36 -6.55 8.26
CA GLY A 26 21.16 -7.49 9.36
C GLY A 26 19.97 -7.10 10.25
N LYS A 27 19.79 -5.79 10.49
CA LYS A 27 18.62 -5.30 11.22
C LYS A 27 17.30 -5.59 10.49
N ILE A 28 17.28 -5.43 9.16
CA ILE A 28 16.10 -5.76 8.34
C ILE A 28 15.77 -7.26 8.49
N ARG A 29 16.77 -8.14 8.40
CA ARG A 29 16.58 -9.59 8.60
C ARG A 29 16.02 -9.92 9.98
N GLU A 30 16.59 -9.36 11.05
CA GLU A 30 16.10 -9.56 12.42
C GLU A 30 14.65 -9.12 12.59
N ASP A 31 14.31 -7.94 12.06
CA ASP A 31 12.95 -7.41 12.15
C ASP A 31 11.97 -8.27 11.35
N SER A 32 12.36 -8.81 10.19
CA SER A 32 11.53 -9.75 9.43
C SER A 32 11.25 -11.05 10.18
N VAL A 33 12.26 -11.64 10.84
CA VAL A 33 12.09 -12.83 11.67
C VAL A 33 11.13 -12.54 12.84
N LYS A 34 11.34 -11.42 13.54
CA LYS A 34 10.48 -11.00 14.64
C LYS A 34 9.04 -10.76 14.19
N ASN A 35 8.85 -10.13 13.04
CA ASN A 35 7.52 -9.86 12.50
C ASN A 35 6.75 -11.16 12.22
N ALA A 36 7.44 -12.22 11.79
CA ALA A 36 6.84 -13.53 11.49
C ALA A 36 6.46 -14.37 12.72
N GLU A 37 6.98 -14.05 13.91
CA GLU A 37 6.90 -14.87 15.13
C GLU A 37 5.48 -15.34 15.50
N TYR A 38 4.50 -14.43 15.42
CA TYR A 38 3.10 -14.76 15.72
C TYR A 38 2.60 -15.96 14.89
N TRP A 39 2.87 -15.95 13.59
CA TRP A 39 2.40 -17.00 12.68
C TRP A 39 3.21 -18.28 12.77
N MET A 40 4.46 -18.20 13.26
CA MET A 40 5.27 -19.39 13.54
C MET A 40 4.73 -20.18 14.73
N ASN A 41 4.09 -19.50 15.68
CA ASN A 41 3.49 -20.12 16.87
C ASN A 41 2.11 -20.75 16.62
N LEU A 42 1.46 -20.45 15.49
CA LEU A 42 0.22 -21.10 15.10
C LEU A 42 0.49 -22.53 14.58
N SER A 43 -0.44 -23.45 14.77
CA SER A 43 -0.44 -24.69 14.00
C SER A 43 -0.78 -24.43 12.53
N TYR A 44 -0.46 -25.38 11.65
CA TYR A 44 -0.84 -25.28 10.25
C TYR A 44 -2.36 -25.21 10.04
N ASP A 45 -3.13 -25.89 10.90
CA ASP A 45 -4.59 -25.91 10.83
C ASP A 45 -5.18 -24.57 11.27
N GLU A 46 -4.60 -23.93 12.30
CA GLU A 46 -4.98 -22.58 12.70
C GLU A 46 -4.67 -21.56 11.60
N LEU A 47 -3.49 -21.65 10.96
CA LEU A 47 -3.14 -20.80 9.81
C LEU A 47 -4.13 -20.97 8.65
N TRP A 48 -4.41 -22.23 8.29
CA TRP A 48 -5.39 -22.57 7.26
C TRP A 48 -6.79 -22.06 7.62
N GLY A 49 -7.15 -22.07 8.91
CA GLY A 49 -8.42 -21.56 9.42
C GLY A 49 -8.57 -20.05 9.45
N LEU A 50 -7.50 -19.27 9.20
CA LEU A 50 -7.58 -17.79 9.21
C LEU A 50 -8.39 -17.23 8.04
N VAL A 51 -8.41 -17.91 6.89
CA VAL A 51 -9.13 -17.39 5.71
C VAL A 51 -10.63 -17.61 5.87
N PHE A 52 -11.39 -16.52 5.80
CA PHE A 52 -12.83 -16.52 6.01
C PHE A 52 -13.63 -16.67 4.70
N ASP A 53 -14.94 -16.85 4.83
CA ASP A 53 -15.87 -17.01 3.71
C ASP A 53 -16.31 -15.63 3.17
N PRO A 54 -16.29 -15.39 1.83
CA PRO A 54 -16.75 -14.16 1.20
C PRO A 54 -18.17 -13.71 1.53
N LYS A 55 -19.03 -14.62 2.03
CA LYS A 55 -20.40 -14.33 2.46
C LYS A 55 -20.49 -13.34 3.63
N LEU A 56 -19.42 -13.20 4.43
CA LEU A 56 -19.40 -12.20 5.49
C LEU A 56 -19.28 -10.78 4.90
N GLU A 57 -20.15 -9.88 5.36
CA GLU A 57 -20.10 -8.47 4.99
C GLU A 57 -18.84 -7.81 5.54
N ARG A 58 -18.34 -6.83 4.80
CA ARG A 58 -17.13 -6.08 5.13
C ARG A 58 -17.42 -4.59 5.15
N SER A 59 -16.64 -3.83 5.89
CA SER A 59 -16.82 -2.38 5.90
C SER A 59 -15.51 -1.63 6.11
N TRP A 60 -15.36 -0.54 5.36
CA TRP A 60 -14.16 0.29 5.41
C TRP A 60 -14.07 1.14 6.69
N MET A 61 -15.17 1.33 7.41
CA MET A 61 -15.19 1.98 8.72
C MET A 61 -16.40 1.52 9.52
N VAL A 62 -16.29 1.53 10.85
CA VAL A 62 -17.45 1.22 11.73
C VAL A 62 -18.57 2.22 11.43
N GLN A 63 -18.21 3.50 11.39
CA GLN A 63 -19.05 4.60 10.94
C GLN A 63 -18.15 5.79 10.53
N SER A 64 -18.49 6.51 9.46
CA SER A 64 -17.71 7.63 8.95
C SER A 64 -17.65 8.80 9.94
N GLY A 65 -18.82 9.30 10.38
CA GLY A 65 -18.98 10.30 11.45
C GLY A 65 -19.09 9.71 12.86
N GLY A 66 -18.41 8.58 13.11
CA GLY A 66 -18.70 7.67 14.22
C GLY A 66 -18.71 8.23 15.64
N ILE A 67 -19.54 7.64 16.49
CA ILE A 67 -19.50 7.76 17.97
C ILE A 67 -19.38 6.38 18.62
N CYS A 68 -18.85 6.32 19.85
CA CYS A 68 -18.89 5.09 20.64
C CYS A 68 -20.30 4.85 21.22
N PRO A 69 -20.87 3.64 21.13
CA PRO A 69 -22.19 3.39 21.73
C PRO A 69 -22.16 3.43 23.28
N SER A 70 -21.01 3.21 23.91
CA SER A 70 -20.86 3.27 25.38
C SER A 70 -20.66 4.71 25.88
N CYS A 71 -19.54 5.37 25.54
CA CYS A 71 -19.24 6.70 26.08
C CYS A 71 -19.81 7.88 25.27
N LYS A 72 -20.41 7.62 24.11
CA LYS A 72 -20.97 8.62 23.18
C LYS A 72 -19.97 9.64 22.61
N ASP A 73 -18.67 9.51 22.92
CA ASP A 73 -17.62 10.32 22.30
C ASP A 73 -17.40 9.97 20.82
N LYS A 74 -16.88 10.94 20.07
CA LYS A 74 -16.53 10.77 18.65
C LYS A 74 -15.39 9.77 18.45
N VAL A 75 -15.65 8.78 17.59
CA VAL A 75 -14.70 7.79 17.07
C VAL A 75 -14.89 7.72 15.55
N ILE A 76 -14.35 8.73 14.86
CA ILE A 76 -14.54 8.92 13.42
C ILE A 76 -13.71 7.92 12.59
N MET A 77 -14.28 7.46 11.47
CA MET A 77 -13.62 6.64 10.46
C MET A 77 -12.69 5.54 11.00
N TYR A 78 -11.38 5.76 10.92
CA TYR A 78 -10.31 4.80 11.19
C TYR A 78 -9.86 4.78 12.67
N ASN A 79 -10.53 5.52 13.55
CA ASN A 79 -10.06 5.71 14.93
C ASN A 79 -10.25 4.50 15.85
N TRP A 80 -11.05 3.51 15.44
CA TRP A 80 -11.19 2.27 16.22
C TRP A 80 -9.87 1.49 16.23
N ILE A 81 -9.41 1.11 17.43
CA ILE A 81 -8.15 0.38 17.59
C ILE A 81 -8.44 -1.12 17.38
N ILE A 82 -7.61 -1.76 16.56
CA ILE A 82 -7.72 -3.19 16.26
C ILE A 82 -6.37 -3.85 16.49
N ASP A 83 -6.36 -4.85 17.36
CA ASP A 83 -5.20 -5.71 17.63
C ASP A 83 -5.62 -7.17 17.45
N ALA A 84 -5.65 -7.62 16.20
CA ALA A 84 -6.19 -8.93 15.85
C ALA A 84 -5.36 -10.10 16.40
N LYS A 85 -4.09 -9.85 16.74
CA LYS A 85 -3.19 -10.87 17.31
C LYS A 85 -3.49 -11.14 18.78
N ASN A 86 -3.78 -10.09 19.55
CA ASN A 86 -4.01 -10.23 21.00
C ASN A 86 -5.48 -10.14 21.41
N LYS A 87 -6.33 -9.57 20.56
CA LYS A 87 -7.77 -9.34 20.78
C LYS A 87 -8.56 -9.74 19.51
N PRO A 88 -8.59 -11.04 19.16
CA PRO A 88 -9.27 -11.49 17.98
C PRO A 88 -10.77 -11.14 18.05
N TRP A 89 -11.32 -10.75 16.91
CA TRP A 89 -12.73 -10.39 16.71
C TRP A 89 -13.22 -9.21 17.54
N LYS A 90 -12.34 -8.33 18.02
CA LYS A 90 -12.69 -7.13 18.81
C LYS A 90 -12.06 -5.86 18.24
N LEU A 91 -12.76 -4.75 18.45
CA LEU A 91 -12.29 -3.38 18.25
C LEU A 91 -12.40 -2.64 19.58
N GLN A 92 -11.44 -1.76 19.86
CA GLN A 92 -11.40 -0.98 21.08
C GLN A 92 -11.73 0.49 20.80
N CYS A 93 -12.59 1.08 21.62
CA CYS A 93 -12.82 2.51 21.62
C CYS A 93 -11.58 3.23 22.18
N PRO A 94 -10.95 4.16 21.46
CA PRO A 94 -9.79 4.89 21.96
C PRO A 94 -10.11 5.91 23.07
N LYS A 95 -11.40 6.11 23.38
CA LYS A 95 -11.86 7.11 24.36
C LYS A 95 -12.12 6.50 25.73
N CYS A 96 -12.97 5.47 25.78
CA CYS A 96 -13.32 4.80 27.03
C CYS A 96 -12.64 3.43 27.23
N GLY A 97 -11.92 2.92 26.23
CA GLY A 97 -11.23 1.62 26.32
C GLY A 97 -12.12 0.39 26.17
N GLU A 98 -13.43 0.57 26.00
CA GLU A 98 -14.42 -0.50 25.80
C GLU A 98 -14.18 -1.29 24.51
N TYR A 99 -14.44 -2.60 24.56
CA TYR A 99 -14.33 -3.50 23.42
C TYR A 99 -15.70 -3.83 22.82
N PHE A 100 -15.73 -3.91 21.49
CA PHE A 100 -16.89 -4.29 20.70
C PHE A 100 -16.52 -5.31 19.61
N PRO A 101 -17.46 -6.19 19.22
CA PRO A 101 -18.79 -6.33 19.79
C PRO A 101 -18.75 -6.97 21.18
N LYS A 102 -19.89 -6.99 21.86
CA LYS A 102 -20.02 -7.48 23.25
C LYS A 102 -20.23 -8.99 23.34
N ASN A 103 -20.68 -9.64 22.27
CA ASN A 103 -20.73 -11.10 22.18
C ASN A 103 -19.38 -11.73 21.84
N ASP A 104 -19.25 -13.03 22.12
CA ASP A 104 -18.17 -13.85 21.60
C ASP A 104 -18.45 -14.20 20.12
N PHE A 105 -18.04 -13.31 19.23
CA PHE A 105 -18.24 -13.51 17.80
C PHE A 105 -17.39 -14.66 17.25
N GLU A 106 -16.24 -14.98 17.84
CA GLU A 106 -15.41 -16.10 17.38
C GLU A 106 -16.13 -17.43 17.58
N ALA A 107 -16.70 -17.66 18.76
CA ALA A 107 -17.50 -18.84 19.05
C ALA A 107 -18.73 -18.92 18.13
N TYR A 108 -19.44 -17.79 17.94
CA TYR A 108 -20.57 -17.70 17.02
C TYR A 108 -20.17 -18.06 15.59
N TYR A 109 -19.08 -17.49 15.08
CA TYR A 109 -18.56 -17.78 13.74
C TYR A 109 -18.21 -19.27 13.59
N LYS A 110 -17.44 -19.84 14.53
CA LYS A 110 -17.03 -21.25 14.50
C LYS A 110 -18.22 -22.21 14.51
N SER A 111 -19.28 -21.89 15.26
CA SER A 111 -20.49 -22.71 15.29
C SER A 111 -21.21 -22.81 13.93
N GLY A 112 -21.04 -21.81 13.06
CA GLY A 112 -21.62 -21.78 11.72
C GLY A 112 -20.71 -22.31 10.61
N LEU A 113 -19.53 -22.84 10.92
CA LEU A 113 -18.57 -23.33 9.93
C LEU A 113 -18.86 -24.77 9.48
N THR A 114 -18.79 -25.00 8.17
CA THR A 114 -18.70 -26.35 7.62
C THR A 114 -17.26 -26.87 7.70
N LYS A 115 -17.06 -28.17 7.45
CA LYS A 115 -15.72 -28.78 7.36
C LYS A 115 -14.83 -28.18 6.27
N THR A 116 -15.41 -27.56 5.24
CA THR A 116 -14.66 -26.87 4.18
C THR A 116 -14.34 -25.41 4.54
N GLY A 117 -14.80 -24.94 5.70
CA GLY A 117 -14.65 -23.56 6.17
C GLY A 117 -15.63 -22.56 5.54
N LYS A 118 -16.70 -23.04 4.88
CA LYS A 118 -17.81 -22.15 4.47
C LYS A 118 -18.67 -21.78 5.67
N PHE A 119 -19.14 -20.54 5.72
CA PHE A 119 -19.94 -20.03 6.83
C PHE A 119 -21.44 -19.97 6.52
N SER A 120 -22.27 -20.38 7.46
CA SER A 120 -23.73 -20.29 7.36
C SER A 120 -24.35 -19.69 8.62
N TYR A 121 -24.99 -18.52 8.48
CA TYR A 121 -25.81 -17.91 9.53
C TYR A 121 -26.90 -18.85 10.07
N GLY A 122 -27.48 -19.71 9.22
CA GLY A 122 -28.51 -20.66 9.67
C GLY A 122 -27.97 -21.86 10.47
N MET A 123 -26.66 -22.11 10.42
CA MET A 123 -25.99 -23.11 11.25
C MET A 123 -25.39 -22.50 12.51
N ALA A 124 -25.05 -21.21 12.48
CA ALA A 124 -24.47 -20.52 13.61
C ALA A 124 -25.43 -20.50 14.81
N ASP A 125 -24.91 -20.72 16.00
CA ASP A 125 -25.67 -20.83 17.24
C ASP A 125 -26.13 -19.45 17.72
N PRO A 126 -27.43 -19.11 17.59
CA PRO A 126 -27.93 -17.79 17.98
C PRO A 126 -27.90 -17.58 19.50
N SER A 127 -27.72 -18.62 20.31
CA SER A 127 -27.59 -18.50 21.76
C SER A 127 -26.34 -17.76 22.19
N LEU A 128 -25.35 -17.61 21.29
CA LEU A 128 -24.11 -16.86 21.52
C LEU A 128 -24.25 -15.35 21.25
N LEU A 129 -25.41 -14.89 20.76
CA LEU A 129 -25.66 -13.49 20.41
C LEU A 129 -26.21 -12.70 21.61
N TYR A 130 -25.41 -12.54 22.65
CA TYR A 130 -25.71 -11.73 23.83
C TYR A 130 -24.46 -11.02 24.35
N ASN A 131 -24.61 -10.03 25.20
CA ASN A 131 -23.49 -9.38 25.86
C ASN A 131 -22.81 -10.35 26.84
N ALA A 132 -21.64 -10.87 26.44
CA ALA A 132 -20.92 -11.87 27.22
C ALA A 132 -20.41 -11.33 28.56
N GLU A 133 -20.27 -10.00 28.71
CA GLU A 133 -19.79 -9.37 29.94
C GLU A 133 -20.86 -9.38 31.04
N THR A 134 -22.15 -9.35 30.69
CA THR A 134 -23.26 -9.38 31.66
C THR A 134 -23.78 -10.79 31.92
N GLY A 135 -23.60 -11.71 30.98
CA GLY A 135 -24.09 -13.08 31.09
C GLY A 135 -25.61 -13.21 30.93
N ASP A 136 -26.34 -12.12 30.70
CA ASP A 136 -27.78 -12.12 30.46
C ASP A 136 -28.05 -12.36 28.96
N PRO A 137 -28.71 -13.47 28.57
CA PRO A 137 -29.06 -13.72 27.18
C PRO A 137 -29.96 -12.64 26.54
N ASN A 138 -30.63 -11.81 27.35
CA ASN A 138 -31.48 -10.72 26.89
C ASN A 138 -30.74 -9.40 26.68
N ASP A 139 -29.53 -9.26 27.22
CA ASP A 139 -28.72 -8.07 26.99
C ASP A 139 -28.13 -8.11 25.58
N LYS A 140 -28.64 -7.23 24.71
CA LYS A 140 -28.22 -7.10 23.31
C LYS A 140 -27.34 -5.88 23.06
N PHE A 141 -26.95 -5.14 24.10
CA PHE A 141 -26.09 -3.98 23.94
C PHE A 141 -24.75 -4.37 23.29
N GLY A 142 -24.38 -3.67 22.22
CA GLY A 142 -23.13 -3.89 21.49
C GLY A 142 -22.98 -5.26 20.82
N VAL A 143 -24.05 -6.07 20.73
CA VAL A 143 -24.02 -7.40 20.10
C VAL A 143 -24.02 -7.26 18.58
N ASP A 144 -23.08 -7.93 17.92
CA ASP A 144 -22.93 -7.96 16.47
C ASP A 144 -22.97 -9.41 15.97
N ALA A 145 -23.91 -9.71 15.08
CA ALA A 145 -24.09 -11.03 14.50
C ALA A 145 -23.39 -11.20 13.14
N GLY A 146 -22.52 -10.26 12.75
CA GLY A 146 -21.72 -10.28 11.52
C GLY A 146 -22.05 -9.16 10.52
N PHE A 147 -23.02 -8.30 10.84
CA PHE A 147 -23.53 -7.21 9.98
C PHE A 147 -23.59 -5.86 10.72
N GLY A 148 -23.02 -5.80 11.92
CA GLY A 148 -23.02 -4.64 12.79
C GLY A 148 -24.04 -4.72 13.94
N TYR A 149 -23.81 -3.89 14.96
CA TYR A 149 -24.74 -3.64 16.06
C TYR A 149 -25.66 -2.48 15.69
N ILE A 150 -26.97 -2.62 15.91
CA ILE A 150 -27.97 -1.60 15.56
C ILE A 150 -28.72 -1.12 16.79
N GLU A 151 -28.72 0.20 17.02
CA GLU A 151 -29.49 0.89 18.06
C GLU A 151 -29.90 2.28 17.55
N ASP A 152 -31.16 2.69 17.77
CA ASP A 152 -31.70 3.99 17.37
C ASP A 152 -31.48 4.39 15.90
N GLY A 153 -31.50 3.39 15.00
CA GLY A 153 -31.29 3.59 13.56
C GLY A 153 -29.82 3.78 13.15
N ILE A 154 -28.88 3.71 14.09
CA ILE A 154 -27.44 3.72 13.83
C ILE A 154 -26.95 2.28 13.75
N ASN A 155 -26.12 1.97 12.75
CA ASN A 155 -25.44 0.68 12.62
C ASN A 155 -23.93 0.85 12.83
N TRP A 156 -23.41 0.28 13.92
CA TRP A 156 -21.97 0.15 14.19
C TRP A 156 -21.44 -1.15 13.59
N ARG A 157 -20.76 -1.05 12.45
CA ARG A 157 -20.23 -2.19 11.70
C ARG A 157 -18.94 -2.77 12.30
N PHE A 158 -18.98 -3.19 13.55
CA PHE A 158 -17.81 -3.72 14.27
C PHE A 158 -17.18 -4.90 13.52
N ILE A 159 -17.89 -6.02 13.39
CA ILE A 159 -17.35 -7.21 12.72
C ILE A 159 -17.02 -6.96 11.24
N PRO A 160 -17.87 -6.31 10.43
CA PRO A 160 -17.50 -5.99 9.06
C PRO A 160 -16.20 -5.18 8.93
N THR A 161 -15.93 -4.24 9.85
CA THR A 161 -14.66 -3.50 9.88
C THR A 161 -13.50 -4.34 10.39
N TYR A 162 -13.70 -5.18 11.41
CA TYR A 162 -12.69 -6.12 11.87
C TYR A 162 -12.24 -7.07 10.75
N LEU A 163 -13.15 -7.53 9.90
CA LEU A 163 -12.80 -8.42 8.79
C LEU A 163 -11.82 -7.78 7.79
N VAL A 164 -11.91 -6.47 7.54
CA VAL A 164 -10.98 -5.75 6.66
C VAL A 164 -9.64 -5.50 7.36
N TYR A 165 -9.66 -4.89 8.55
CA TYR A 165 -8.42 -4.41 9.18
C TYR A 165 -7.74 -5.45 10.08
N GLY A 166 -8.53 -6.23 10.82
CA GLY A 166 -8.02 -7.28 11.70
C GLY A 166 -7.77 -8.57 10.93
N GLN A 167 -8.82 -9.21 10.43
CA GLN A 167 -8.71 -10.52 9.82
C GLN A 167 -7.89 -10.48 8.52
N TRP A 168 -8.22 -9.58 7.60
CA TRP A 168 -7.52 -9.49 6.32
C TRP A 168 -6.17 -8.82 6.43
N LYS A 169 -6.12 -7.51 6.74
CA LYS A 169 -4.86 -6.75 6.70
C LYS A 169 -3.84 -7.20 7.74
N GLN A 170 -4.24 -7.39 9.00
CA GLN A 170 -3.30 -7.77 10.05
C GLN A 170 -2.96 -9.27 10.01
N LEU A 171 -3.94 -10.18 9.94
CA LEU A 171 -3.69 -11.62 10.11
C LEU A 171 -3.36 -12.36 8.81
N ILE A 172 -4.13 -12.18 7.72
CA ILE A 172 -3.94 -12.93 6.47
C ILE A 172 -2.86 -12.28 5.60
N LEU A 173 -3.09 -11.06 5.11
CA LEU A 173 -2.14 -10.35 4.25
C LEU A 173 -0.84 -10.04 4.99
N GLY A 174 -0.95 -9.57 6.24
CA GLY A 174 0.20 -9.35 7.12
C GLY A 174 1.01 -10.63 7.37
N GLY A 175 0.32 -11.77 7.49
CA GLY A 175 0.98 -13.08 7.66
C GLY A 175 1.71 -13.54 6.40
N ILE A 176 1.04 -13.47 5.24
CA ILE A 176 1.65 -13.79 3.94
C ILE A 176 2.93 -12.99 3.75
N ARG A 177 2.86 -11.67 3.97
CA ARG A 177 4.02 -10.77 3.83
C ARG A 177 5.12 -11.08 4.84
N ALA A 178 4.79 -11.18 6.13
CA ALA A 178 5.81 -11.39 7.17
C ALA A 178 6.54 -12.73 6.98
N LEU A 179 5.81 -13.78 6.63
CA LEU A 179 6.37 -15.10 6.37
C LEU A 179 7.20 -15.13 5.08
N SER A 180 6.72 -14.53 3.98
CA SER A 180 7.52 -14.46 2.74
C SER A 180 8.80 -13.65 2.94
N ASP A 181 8.73 -12.51 3.63
CA ASP A 181 9.88 -11.66 3.93
C ASP A 181 10.90 -12.43 4.78
N ALA A 182 10.46 -13.10 5.86
CA ALA A 182 11.34 -13.93 6.68
C ALA A 182 12.01 -15.05 5.88
N TYR A 183 11.30 -15.70 4.94
CA TYR A 183 11.90 -16.70 4.04
C TYR A 183 12.95 -16.09 3.11
N ILE A 184 12.70 -14.92 2.52
CA ILE A 184 13.63 -14.22 1.64
C ILE A 184 14.97 -14.01 2.37
N TYR A 185 14.92 -13.48 3.60
CA TYR A 185 16.11 -13.10 4.36
C TYR A 185 16.81 -14.26 5.09
N THR A 186 16.11 -15.35 5.41
CA THR A 186 16.70 -16.48 6.18
C THR A 186 16.97 -17.73 5.33
N GLY A 187 16.14 -17.96 4.31
CA GLY A 187 16.09 -19.23 3.57
C GLY A 187 15.47 -20.40 4.33
N GLU A 188 14.91 -20.18 5.52
CA GLU A 188 14.28 -21.24 6.30
C GLU A 188 12.92 -21.62 5.69
N LYS A 189 12.83 -22.86 5.19
CA LYS A 189 11.64 -23.36 4.47
C LYS A 189 10.35 -23.30 5.28
N GLU A 190 10.42 -23.31 6.61
CA GLU A 190 9.24 -23.25 7.48
C GLU A 190 8.39 -21.98 7.26
N TYR A 191 9.04 -20.83 7.07
CA TYR A 191 8.33 -19.60 6.74
C TYR A 191 7.59 -19.72 5.39
N ALA A 192 8.26 -20.26 4.37
CA ALA A 192 7.67 -20.47 3.06
C ALA A 192 6.49 -21.45 3.09
N ARG A 193 6.58 -22.55 3.85
CA ARG A 193 5.46 -23.49 4.04
C ARG A 193 4.21 -22.77 4.53
N ARG A 194 4.36 -21.94 5.57
CA ARG A 194 3.24 -21.22 6.20
C ARG A 194 2.66 -20.14 5.28
N ALA A 195 3.51 -19.43 4.54
CA ALA A 195 3.07 -18.48 3.52
C ALA A 195 2.25 -19.21 2.43
N LEU A 196 2.72 -20.37 1.96
CA LEU A 196 2.03 -21.20 0.97
C LEU A 196 0.68 -21.73 1.47
N ILE A 197 0.56 -22.06 2.77
CA ILE A 197 -0.73 -22.44 3.37
C ILE A 197 -1.75 -21.32 3.26
N LEU A 198 -1.36 -20.09 3.60
CA LEU A 198 -2.25 -18.93 3.51
C LEU A 198 -2.60 -18.59 2.06
N LEU A 199 -1.63 -18.59 1.15
CA LEU A 199 -1.83 -18.29 -0.27
C LEU A 199 -2.76 -19.31 -0.94
N ASP A 200 -2.50 -20.61 -0.75
CA ASP A 200 -3.31 -21.68 -1.33
C ASP A 200 -4.75 -21.66 -0.79
N ARG A 201 -4.90 -21.44 0.52
CA ARG A 201 -6.21 -21.34 1.14
C ARG A 201 -6.97 -20.10 0.70
N LEU A 202 -6.29 -18.95 0.59
CA LEU A 202 -6.89 -17.72 0.07
C LEU A 202 -7.40 -17.92 -1.35
N ALA A 203 -6.63 -18.59 -2.21
CA ALA A 203 -7.01 -18.90 -3.58
C ALA A 203 -8.30 -19.73 -3.68
N ASP A 204 -8.63 -20.56 -2.68
CA ASP A 204 -9.89 -21.31 -2.68
C ASP A 204 -11.11 -20.37 -2.70
N PHE A 205 -11.05 -19.20 -2.05
CA PHE A 205 -12.14 -18.24 -1.95
C PHE A 205 -11.97 -16.99 -2.83
N TRP A 206 -10.75 -16.69 -3.29
CA TRP A 206 -10.40 -15.40 -3.89
C TRP A 206 -11.39 -14.87 -4.95
N PRO A 207 -11.79 -15.66 -5.97
CA PRO A 207 -12.67 -15.18 -7.02
C PRO A 207 -14.09 -14.81 -6.53
N GLU A 208 -14.52 -15.35 -5.39
CA GLU A 208 -15.85 -15.12 -4.80
C GLU A 208 -15.91 -13.81 -3.98
N TYR A 209 -14.76 -13.19 -3.67
CA TYR A 209 -14.75 -11.87 -3.02
C TYR A 209 -15.13 -10.76 -3.99
N ASP A 210 -16.15 -9.99 -3.62
CA ASP A 210 -16.65 -8.86 -4.38
C ASP A 210 -17.09 -7.75 -3.43
N TYR A 211 -16.20 -6.79 -3.17
CA TYR A 211 -16.47 -5.68 -2.27
C TYR A 211 -17.67 -4.83 -2.71
N ASN A 212 -18.00 -4.77 -4.00
CA ASN A 212 -19.13 -3.99 -4.47
C ASN A 212 -20.46 -4.50 -3.90
N ASN A 213 -20.59 -5.82 -3.79
CA ASN A 213 -21.81 -6.49 -3.33
C ASN A 213 -21.67 -7.15 -1.97
N GLN A 214 -20.56 -6.92 -1.26
CA GLN A 214 -20.27 -7.49 0.05
C GLN A 214 -19.67 -6.44 1.01
N GLY A 215 -19.48 -5.19 0.57
CA GLY A 215 -18.70 -4.17 1.25
C GLY A 215 -19.45 -2.84 1.43
N TRP A 216 -19.33 -2.26 2.63
CA TRP A 216 -19.86 -0.95 2.98
C TRP A 216 -18.76 0.12 3.00
N MET A 217 -19.06 1.30 2.47
CA MET A 217 -18.20 2.48 2.56
C MET A 217 -19.06 3.74 2.73
N TYR A 218 -18.72 4.61 3.67
CA TYR A 218 -19.53 5.80 4.03
C TYR A 218 -21.02 5.46 4.23
N GLU A 219 -21.30 4.39 4.98
CA GLU A 219 -22.64 3.89 5.28
C GLU A 219 -23.47 3.45 4.05
N ARG A 220 -22.85 3.32 2.87
CA ARG A 220 -23.50 2.90 1.62
C ARG A 220 -22.90 1.60 1.09
N PHE A 221 -23.76 0.77 0.51
CA PHE A 221 -23.38 -0.40 -0.27
C PHE A 221 -23.13 0.01 -1.74
N ASN A 222 -22.45 -0.83 -2.52
CA ASN A 222 -22.17 -0.59 -3.95
C ASN A 222 -21.45 0.74 -4.27
N LEU A 223 -20.69 1.29 -3.31
CA LEU A 223 -20.00 2.56 -3.50
C LEU A 223 -18.60 2.39 -4.13
N SER A 224 -17.99 1.22 -3.95
CA SER A 224 -16.66 0.92 -4.46
C SER A 224 -16.57 -0.56 -4.80
N THR A 225 -15.79 -0.88 -5.83
CA THR A 225 -15.41 -2.24 -6.20
C THR A 225 -14.26 -2.73 -5.32
N GLY A 226 -13.87 -4.00 -5.46
CA GLY A 226 -12.78 -4.57 -4.68
C GLY A 226 -12.91 -6.08 -4.49
N TYR A 227 -11.96 -6.67 -3.79
CA TYR A 227 -12.04 -8.04 -3.29
C TYR A 227 -12.47 -8.03 -1.82
N ILE A 228 -11.50 -8.12 -0.92
CA ILE A 228 -11.73 -8.11 0.52
C ILE A 228 -11.80 -6.68 1.05
N SER A 229 -10.86 -5.83 0.64
CA SER A 229 -10.97 -4.38 0.75
C SER A 229 -11.59 -3.79 -0.53
N TYR A 230 -11.85 -2.48 -0.48
CA TYR A 230 -12.16 -1.68 -1.67
C TYR A 230 -10.95 -1.55 -2.64
N SER A 231 -11.21 -1.06 -3.85
CA SER A 231 -10.34 -1.22 -5.02
C SER A 231 -8.97 -0.55 -4.92
N ILE A 232 -8.88 0.62 -4.27
CA ILE A 232 -7.64 1.40 -4.19
C ILE A 232 -6.57 0.60 -3.44
N ASP A 233 -6.94 0.03 -2.30
CA ASP A 233 -6.08 -0.85 -1.52
C ASP A 233 -5.83 -2.17 -2.25
N GLY A 234 -6.84 -2.69 -2.95
CA GLY A 234 -6.74 -3.93 -3.72
C GLY A 234 -5.53 -4.00 -4.65
N ALA A 235 -5.13 -2.89 -5.28
CA ALA A 235 -3.93 -2.83 -6.13
C ALA A 235 -2.62 -3.15 -5.36
N PHE A 236 -2.49 -2.61 -4.14
CA PHE A 236 -1.33 -2.87 -3.28
C PHE A 236 -1.34 -4.30 -2.76
N GLU A 237 -2.52 -4.77 -2.36
CA GLU A 237 -2.74 -6.08 -1.78
C GLU A 237 -2.41 -7.19 -2.78
N VAL A 238 -2.93 -7.14 -4.01
CA VAL A 238 -2.64 -8.19 -5.00
C VAL A 238 -1.21 -8.17 -5.49
N CYS A 239 -0.58 -6.98 -5.56
CA CYS A 239 0.84 -6.88 -5.86
C CYS A 239 1.68 -7.55 -4.75
N CYS A 240 1.30 -7.38 -3.48
CA CYS A 240 1.92 -8.06 -2.35
C CYS A 240 1.71 -9.58 -2.41
N LEU A 241 0.51 -10.05 -2.75
CA LEU A 241 0.23 -11.49 -2.88
C LEU A 241 1.07 -12.11 -4.00
N ALA A 242 1.16 -11.46 -5.15
CA ALA A 242 1.90 -11.96 -6.31
C ALA A 242 3.41 -12.05 -6.01
N THR A 243 4.01 -11.00 -5.44
CA THR A 243 5.45 -11.02 -5.10
C THR A 243 5.76 -11.96 -3.95
N ALA A 244 4.89 -12.07 -2.95
CA ALA A 244 5.04 -13.07 -1.89
C ALA A 244 5.02 -14.49 -2.47
N TYR A 245 4.07 -14.80 -3.35
CA TYR A 245 4.01 -16.08 -4.06
C TYR A 245 5.30 -16.36 -4.85
N ASP A 246 5.75 -15.42 -5.69
CA ASP A 246 6.97 -15.56 -6.49
C ASP A 246 8.19 -15.89 -5.62
N SER A 247 8.27 -15.32 -4.41
CA SER A 247 9.36 -15.59 -3.47
C SER A 247 9.36 -17.00 -2.89
N VAL A 248 8.19 -17.62 -2.66
CA VAL A 248 8.08 -18.91 -1.93
C VAL A 248 7.72 -20.10 -2.82
N ALA A 249 7.22 -19.87 -4.04
CA ALA A 249 6.66 -20.90 -4.91
C ALA A 249 7.64 -22.04 -5.25
N LYS A 250 8.94 -21.76 -5.31
CA LYS A 250 9.97 -22.79 -5.52
C LYS A 250 9.93 -23.89 -4.46
N VAL A 251 9.56 -23.55 -3.21
CA VAL A 251 9.50 -24.51 -2.09
C VAL A 251 8.46 -25.61 -2.33
N LEU A 252 7.40 -25.37 -3.11
CA LEU A 252 6.44 -26.40 -3.50
C LEU A 252 7.10 -27.59 -4.23
N TYR A 253 8.22 -27.34 -4.91
CA TYR A 253 8.97 -28.35 -5.69
C TYR A 253 10.15 -28.95 -4.94
N GLU A 254 10.57 -28.33 -3.84
CA GLU A 254 11.73 -28.74 -3.03
C GLU A 254 11.34 -29.36 -1.69
N ASP A 255 10.05 -29.35 -1.36
CA ASP A 255 9.54 -29.80 -0.08
C ASP A 255 8.24 -30.61 -0.27
N PRO A 256 8.28 -31.95 -0.20
CA PRO A 256 7.09 -32.76 -0.39
C PRO A 256 6.05 -32.57 0.73
N PHE A 257 6.47 -32.13 1.93
CA PHE A 257 5.59 -31.98 3.09
C PHE A 257 4.44 -31.00 2.80
N ILE A 258 4.76 -29.84 2.21
CA ILE A 258 3.73 -28.81 1.95
C ILE A 258 2.70 -29.30 0.92
N THR A 259 3.15 -30.04 -0.09
CA THR A 259 2.25 -30.65 -1.09
C THR A 259 1.34 -31.69 -0.44
N GLU A 260 1.88 -32.55 0.43
CA GLU A 260 1.10 -33.56 1.15
C GLU A 260 0.06 -32.90 2.09
N TYR A 261 0.48 -31.90 2.87
CA TYR A 261 -0.41 -31.16 3.75
C TYR A 261 -1.56 -30.50 2.97
N LEU A 262 -1.28 -29.74 1.91
CA LEU A 262 -2.32 -29.01 1.16
C LEU A 262 -3.26 -29.93 0.39
N THR A 263 -2.76 -31.05 -0.14
CA THR A 263 -3.60 -32.04 -0.82
C THR A 263 -4.46 -32.86 0.16
N SER A 264 -4.08 -32.95 1.44
CA SER A 264 -4.90 -33.57 2.48
C SER A 264 -6.11 -32.71 2.90
N LYS A 265 -6.09 -31.40 2.64
CA LYS A 265 -7.15 -30.47 3.09
C LYS A 265 -8.41 -30.58 2.22
N PRO A 266 -9.60 -30.37 2.83
CA PRO A 266 -10.85 -30.44 2.09
C PRO A 266 -10.94 -29.28 1.08
N SER A 267 -11.15 -29.61 -0.20
CA SER A 267 -11.39 -28.59 -1.22
C SER A 267 -12.79 -27.99 -1.07
N ILE A 268 -12.88 -26.66 -1.11
CA ILE A 268 -14.15 -25.93 -1.15
C ILE A 268 -14.89 -26.17 -2.48
N SER A 269 -14.13 -26.27 -3.56
CA SER A 269 -14.65 -26.56 -4.89
C SER A 269 -14.50 -28.05 -5.19
N GLN A 270 -15.33 -28.89 -4.56
CA GLN A 270 -15.30 -30.35 -4.75
C GLN A 270 -15.44 -30.80 -6.22
N GLN A 271 -15.82 -29.89 -7.14
CA GLN A 271 -16.00 -30.17 -8.56
C GLN A 271 -15.05 -29.42 -9.52
N ILE A 272 -14.41 -28.31 -9.13
CA ILE A 272 -13.71 -27.40 -10.08
C ILE A 272 -12.21 -27.28 -9.80
N ASN A 273 -11.75 -27.47 -8.55
CA ASN A 273 -10.34 -27.35 -8.21
C ASN A 273 -9.91 -28.38 -7.15
N VAL A 274 -9.82 -29.64 -7.57
CA VAL A 274 -9.32 -30.73 -6.74
C VAL A 274 -7.79 -30.73 -6.79
N LYS A 275 -7.14 -30.48 -5.65
CA LYS A 275 -5.69 -30.43 -5.52
C LYS A 275 -5.15 -31.83 -5.22
N LYS A 276 -4.34 -32.41 -6.13
CA LYS A 276 -3.72 -33.73 -5.97
C LYS A 276 -2.21 -33.72 -6.15
N SER A 277 -1.65 -32.61 -6.63
CA SER A 277 -0.24 -32.49 -6.97
C SER A 277 0.26 -31.06 -6.75
N THR A 278 1.59 -30.90 -6.76
CA THR A 278 2.26 -29.60 -6.78
C THR A 278 1.73 -28.68 -7.89
N GLU A 279 1.47 -29.23 -9.09
CA GLU A 279 0.95 -28.45 -10.22
C GLU A 279 -0.48 -27.98 -10.00
N ASP A 280 -1.29 -28.72 -9.24
CA ASP A 280 -2.65 -28.29 -8.90
C ASP A 280 -2.65 -27.16 -7.87
N ILE A 281 -1.73 -27.19 -6.90
CA ILE A 281 -1.55 -26.11 -5.92
C ILE A 281 -1.04 -24.84 -6.63
N ARG A 282 -0.03 -25.00 -7.49
CA ARG A 282 0.46 -23.91 -8.34
C ARG A 282 -0.68 -23.27 -9.13
N ARG A 283 -1.45 -24.11 -9.84
CA ARG A 283 -2.58 -23.66 -10.66
C ARG A 283 -3.67 -23.00 -9.82
N ASN A 284 -3.94 -23.50 -8.61
CA ASN A 284 -4.88 -22.86 -7.68
C ASN A 284 -4.49 -21.40 -7.44
N ILE A 285 -3.24 -21.15 -7.04
CA ILE A 285 -2.76 -19.80 -6.73
C ILE A 285 -2.65 -18.93 -8.00
N GLU A 286 -1.98 -19.42 -9.04
CA GLU A 286 -1.73 -18.66 -10.27
C GLU A 286 -3.03 -18.32 -11.00
N ASP A 287 -3.95 -19.27 -11.15
CA ASP A 287 -5.19 -19.03 -11.90
C ASP A 287 -6.22 -18.24 -11.09
N ARG A 288 -6.36 -18.54 -9.79
CA ARG A 288 -7.47 -17.99 -8.99
C ARG A 288 -7.10 -16.74 -8.22
N ILE A 289 -5.82 -16.39 -8.11
CA ILE A 289 -5.39 -15.08 -7.59
C ILE A 289 -4.81 -14.26 -8.73
N ILE A 290 -3.69 -14.69 -9.34
CA ILE A 290 -2.90 -13.82 -10.22
C ILE A 290 -3.63 -13.55 -11.54
N LYS A 291 -4.05 -14.59 -12.27
CA LYS A 291 -4.82 -14.41 -13.50
C LYS A 291 -6.18 -13.79 -13.23
N ASP A 292 -6.79 -14.08 -12.08
CA ASP A 292 -8.07 -13.50 -11.68
C ASP A 292 -7.99 -11.97 -11.56
N TYR A 293 -7.03 -11.40 -10.82
CA TYR A 293 -6.95 -9.94 -10.70
C TYR A 293 -6.51 -9.27 -12.01
N ILE A 294 -5.69 -9.94 -12.84
CA ILE A 294 -5.33 -9.44 -14.18
C ILE A 294 -6.57 -9.34 -15.07
N ALA A 295 -7.49 -10.31 -14.96
CA ALA A 295 -8.75 -10.33 -15.72
C ALA A 295 -9.82 -9.36 -15.16
N HIS A 296 -9.68 -8.91 -13.91
CA HIS A 296 -10.63 -8.03 -13.23
C HIS A 296 -9.98 -6.73 -12.72
N PRO A 297 -9.37 -5.90 -13.60
CA PRO A 297 -8.68 -4.68 -13.20
C PRO A 297 -9.58 -3.69 -12.45
N VAL A 298 -10.90 -3.74 -12.68
CA VAL A 298 -11.90 -2.93 -11.96
C VAL A 298 -11.91 -3.18 -10.45
N LYS A 299 -11.55 -4.39 -9.99
CA LYS A 299 -11.47 -4.72 -8.55
C LYS A 299 -10.19 -4.20 -7.89
N ILE A 300 -9.23 -3.70 -8.66
CA ILE A 300 -7.94 -3.20 -8.18
C ILE A 300 -7.63 -1.82 -8.75
N HIS A 301 -8.66 -1.04 -9.08
CA HIS A 301 -8.50 0.34 -9.55
C HIS A 301 -7.98 1.24 -8.43
N SER A 302 -6.85 1.89 -8.67
CA SER A 302 -6.12 2.76 -7.75
C SER A 302 -5.48 3.93 -8.50
N ASN A 303 -4.88 4.89 -7.79
CA ASN A 303 -4.18 6.00 -8.43
C ASN A 303 -3.09 5.47 -9.37
N TYR A 304 -2.96 6.08 -10.54
CA TYR A 304 -2.00 5.64 -11.55
C TYR A 304 -0.55 5.77 -11.05
N PRO A 305 0.37 4.81 -11.32
CA PRO A 305 0.18 3.54 -12.01
C PRO A 305 0.00 2.32 -11.08
N TYR A 306 -0.64 2.42 -9.92
CA TYR A 306 -0.66 1.30 -8.96
C TYR A 306 -1.43 0.07 -9.47
N THR A 307 -2.50 0.28 -10.23
CA THR A 307 -3.24 -0.80 -10.91
C THR A 307 -2.37 -1.48 -11.96
N GLU A 308 -1.74 -0.69 -12.82
CA GLU A 308 -0.88 -1.14 -13.90
C GLU A 308 0.35 -1.85 -13.36
N ARG A 309 0.94 -1.34 -12.26
CA ARG A 309 2.04 -1.96 -11.52
C ARG A 309 1.66 -3.37 -11.07
N ALA A 310 0.49 -3.53 -10.45
CA ALA A 310 0.04 -4.82 -9.97
C ALA A 310 -0.18 -5.83 -11.13
N ILE A 311 -0.75 -5.35 -12.24
CA ILE A 311 -0.99 -6.16 -13.45
C ILE A 311 0.33 -6.57 -14.10
N VAL A 312 1.26 -5.64 -14.35
CA VAL A 312 2.52 -5.96 -15.02
C VAL A 312 3.42 -6.86 -14.17
N VAL A 313 3.39 -6.72 -12.84
CA VAL A 313 4.08 -7.64 -11.91
C VAL A 313 3.49 -9.05 -12.00
N GLY A 314 2.16 -9.18 -12.03
CA GLY A 314 1.50 -10.48 -12.20
C GLY A 314 1.81 -11.13 -13.54
N LYS A 315 1.74 -10.35 -14.63
CA LYS A 315 2.12 -10.81 -15.98
C LYS A 315 3.58 -11.25 -16.03
N ALA A 316 4.49 -10.51 -15.38
CA ALA A 316 5.89 -10.90 -15.30
C ALA A 316 6.04 -12.26 -14.63
N ILE A 317 5.45 -12.45 -13.45
CA ILE A 317 5.52 -13.74 -12.72
C ILE A 317 5.02 -14.92 -13.55
N LEU A 318 3.96 -14.72 -14.35
CA LEU A 318 3.39 -15.78 -15.17
C LEU A 318 4.15 -16.04 -16.48
N TYR A 319 4.70 -14.99 -17.12
CA TYR A 319 5.07 -15.06 -18.54
C TYR A 319 6.50 -14.57 -18.86
N TRP A 320 7.25 -14.06 -17.88
CA TRP A 320 8.59 -13.49 -18.11
C TRP A 320 9.55 -14.46 -18.78
N TRP A 321 9.54 -15.73 -18.36
CA TRP A 321 10.42 -16.76 -18.90
C TRP A 321 10.00 -17.29 -20.28
N GLU A 322 8.79 -16.96 -20.73
CA GLU A 322 8.30 -17.29 -22.08
C GLU A 322 8.69 -16.20 -23.08
N ASN A 323 8.36 -14.94 -22.76
CA ASN A 323 8.73 -13.78 -23.56
C ASN A 323 8.68 -12.49 -22.71
N PRO A 324 9.82 -11.88 -22.38
CA PRO A 324 9.85 -10.65 -21.56
C PRO A 324 9.49 -9.38 -22.36
N GLU A 325 9.57 -9.38 -23.70
CA GLU A 325 9.41 -8.15 -24.51
C GLU A 325 8.06 -7.43 -24.30
N PRO A 326 6.89 -8.11 -24.30
CA PRO A 326 5.61 -7.44 -24.04
C PRO A 326 5.55 -6.74 -22.67
N ILE A 327 6.20 -7.34 -21.66
CA ILE A 327 6.27 -6.78 -20.30
C ILE A 327 7.16 -5.54 -20.28
N LEU A 328 8.27 -5.56 -21.02
CA LEU A 328 9.17 -4.41 -21.16
C LEU A 328 8.51 -3.24 -21.92
N GLU A 329 7.71 -3.51 -22.94
CA GLU A 329 6.92 -2.47 -23.62
C GLU A 329 5.83 -1.89 -22.72
N GLU A 330 5.11 -2.74 -21.96
CA GLU A 330 4.11 -2.30 -20.98
C GLU A 330 4.76 -1.45 -19.87
N LEU A 331 5.96 -1.82 -19.39
CA LEU A 331 6.72 -1.03 -18.44
C LEU A 331 7.09 0.36 -19.00
N ALA A 332 7.50 0.44 -20.28
CA ALA A 332 7.80 1.71 -20.92
C ALA A 332 6.53 2.58 -21.08
N GLU A 333 5.39 1.98 -21.43
CA GLU A 333 4.11 2.68 -21.48
C GLU A 333 3.66 3.20 -20.12
N ILE A 334 3.82 2.40 -19.06
CA ILE A 334 3.53 2.84 -17.70
C ILE A 334 4.32 4.09 -17.34
N VAL A 335 5.62 4.09 -17.62
CA VAL A 335 6.48 5.25 -17.34
C VAL A 335 6.10 6.45 -18.23
N ARG A 336 5.74 6.21 -19.49
CA ARG A 336 5.28 7.27 -20.40
C ARG A 336 4.05 7.98 -19.85
N VAL A 337 3.02 7.22 -19.48
CA VAL A 337 1.77 7.77 -18.93
C VAL A 337 2.01 8.43 -17.56
N ALA A 338 2.84 7.81 -16.71
CA ALA A 338 3.15 8.33 -15.39
C ALA A 338 3.92 9.66 -15.41
N THR A 339 4.42 10.08 -16.57
CA THR A 339 5.26 11.27 -16.73
C THR A 339 4.70 12.31 -17.72
N LEU A 340 3.45 12.15 -18.16
CA LEU A 340 2.82 13.02 -19.17
C LEU A 340 2.74 14.50 -18.80
N TYR A 341 2.64 14.84 -17.51
CA TYR A 341 2.45 16.20 -17.01
C TYR A 341 3.75 16.69 -16.35
N ASP A 342 4.72 17.07 -17.18
CA ASP A 342 6.07 17.52 -16.77
C ASP A 342 6.79 16.57 -15.81
N GLY A 343 6.64 15.26 -16.02
CA GLY A 343 7.19 14.22 -15.15
C GLY A 343 6.18 13.58 -14.21
N LEU A 344 4.93 14.05 -14.16
CA LEU A 344 3.88 13.51 -13.28
C LEU A 344 2.67 12.96 -14.05
N THR A 345 1.75 12.33 -13.32
CA THR A 345 0.51 11.71 -13.85
C THR A 345 -0.62 12.70 -14.14
N GLY A 346 -0.48 13.94 -13.65
CA GLY A 346 -1.56 14.94 -13.64
C GLY A 346 -2.42 14.90 -12.37
N GLU A 347 -2.16 13.97 -11.45
CA GLU A 347 -2.65 14.05 -10.07
C GLU A 347 -2.30 15.42 -9.47
N SER A 348 -3.27 16.03 -8.77
CA SER A 348 -3.01 17.24 -7.99
C SER A 348 -2.17 16.93 -6.76
N SER A 349 -1.81 17.96 -5.99
CA SER A 349 -1.06 17.84 -4.73
C SER A 349 0.43 17.45 -4.88
N PRO A 350 1.34 18.43 -4.99
CA PRO A 350 2.78 18.21 -5.00
C PRO A 350 3.37 17.59 -3.72
N GLY A 351 2.68 17.74 -2.59
CA GLY A 351 3.03 17.10 -1.32
C GLY A 351 2.32 15.77 -1.07
N GLY A 352 1.33 15.41 -1.88
CA GLY A 352 0.40 14.30 -1.69
C GLY A 352 0.25 13.48 -2.97
N TYR A 353 -0.92 13.43 -3.59
CA TYR A 353 -1.21 12.46 -4.67
C TYR A 353 -0.28 12.56 -5.89
N ALA A 354 0.23 13.74 -6.27
CA ALA A 354 1.16 13.87 -7.39
C ALA A 354 2.48 13.11 -7.18
N THR A 355 2.81 12.79 -5.93
CA THR A 355 4.01 12.05 -5.55
C THR A 355 3.85 10.54 -5.74
N MET A 356 2.62 10.03 -5.83
CA MET A 356 2.31 8.60 -5.93
C MET A 356 2.83 7.98 -7.23
N GLY A 357 2.69 8.70 -8.35
CA GLY A 357 3.12 8.22 -9.66
C GLY A 357 4.62 7.87 -9.72
N LYS A 358 5.48 8.82 -9.35
CA LYS A 358 6.95 8.60 -9.33
C LYS A 358 7.36 7.51 -8.33
N HIS A 359 6.67 7.42 -7.19
CA HIS A 359 6.98 6.42 -6.16
C HIS A 359 6.64 5.01 -6.64
N ALA A 360 5.47 4.84 -7.27
CA ALA A 360 5.07 3.58 -7.87
C ALA A 360 6.04 3.16 -9.00
N VAL A 361 6.46 4.10 -9.85
CA VAL A 361 7.48 3.85 -10.88
C VAL A 361 8.81 3.43 -10.27
N ALA A 362 9.29 4.10 -9.21
CA ALA A 362 10.52 3.73 -8.52
C ALA A 362 10.45 2.30 -7.96
N SER A 363 9.36 1.99 -7.27
CA SER A 363 9.09 0.66 -6.71
C SER A 363 9.01 -0.40 -7.82
N LEU A 364 8.35 -0.10 -8.94
CA LEU A 364 8.21 -1.00 -10.08
C LEU A 364 9.57 -1.29 -10.73
N LEU A 365 10.34 -0.26 -11.08
CA LEU A 365 11.66 -0.42 -11.68
C LEU A 365 12.63 -1.15 -10.75
N SER A 366 12.49 -1.00 -9.43
CA SER A 366 13.29 -1.73 -8.44
C SER A 366 13.07 -3.24 -8.49
N PHE A 367 11.87 -3.72 -8.83
CA PHE A 367 11.66 -5.16 -9.07
C PHE A 367 12.48 -5.64 -10.26
N PHE A 368 12.41 -4.91 -11.38
CA PHE A 368 13.09 -5.32 -12.62
C PHE A 368 14.60 -5.10 -12.58
N LEU A 369 15.11 -4.19 -11.76
CA LEU A 369 16.55 -4.00 -11.53
C LEU A 369 17.24 -5.26 -10.97
N GLN A 370 16.48 -6.15 -10.32
CA GLN A 370 16.99 -7.44 -9.83
C GLN A 370 17.36 -8.38 -10.97
N MET A 371 16.69 -8.25 -12.12
CA MET A 371 16.87 -9.11 -13.30
C MET A 371 17.68 -8.45 -14.41
N ASP A 372 17.56 -7.13 -14.54
CA ASP A 372 18.19 -6.34 -15.57
C ASP A 372 18.77 -5.05 -14.97
N PRO A 373 20.07 -5.05 -14.61
CA PRO A 373 20.74 -3.88 -14.01
C PRO A 373 20.67 -2.61 -14.88
N ASP A 374 20.42 -2.76 -16.19
CA ASP A 374 20.33 -1.67 -17.16
C ASP A 374 18.89 -1.20 -17.41
N ILE A 375 17.88 -1.74 -16.71
CA ILE A 375 16.47 -1.48 -17.02
C ILE A 375 16.13 0.02 -16.96
N VAL A 376 16.68 0.76 -15.98
CA VAL A 376 16.46 2.20 -15.87
C VAL A 376 17.00 2.93 -17.10
N ALA A 377 18.20 2.55 -17.57
CA ALA A 377 18.79 3.14 -18.78
C ALA A 377 18.01 2.76 -20.05
N LYS A 378 17.52 1.52 -20.15
CA LYS A 378 16.68 1.05 -21.26
C LYS A 378 15.36 1.81 -21.33
N ILE A 379 14.66 1.95 -20.20
CA ILE A 379 13.41 2.70 -20.10
C ILE A 379 13.65 4.19 -20.36
N TYR A 380 14.69 4.79 -19.78
CA TYR A 380 15.03 6.20 -20.01
C TYR A 380 15.31 6.50 -21.49
N ARG A 381 15.99 5.61 -22.22
CA ARG A 381 16.19 5.78 -23.68
C ARG A 381 14.88 5.81 -24.47
N LYS A 382 13.86 5.07 -24.03
CA LYS A 382 12.52 5.05 -24.65
C LYS A 382 11.63 6.20 -24.16
N VAL A 383 11.81 6.61 -22.91
CA VAL A 383 10.98 7.59 -22.21
C VAL A 383 11.86 8.53 -21.37
N PRO A 384 12.48 9.55 -22.00
CA PRO A 384 13.38 10.48 -21.31
C PRO A 384 12.70 11.25 -20.16
N SER A 385 11.38 11.44 -20.22
CA SER A 385 10.58 12.09 -19.17
C SER A 385 10.57 11.34 -17.83
N LEU A 386 11.11 10.11 -17.78
CA LEU A 386 11.41 9.44 -16.51
C LEU A 386 12.29 10.30 -15.60
N TYR A 387 13.24 11.05 -16.15
CA TYR A 387 14.07 11.98 -15.37
C TYR A 387 13.22 13.09 -14.73
N ASP A 388 12.28 13.64 -15.48
CA ASP A 388 11.43 14.75 -15.03
C ASP A 388 10.57 14.35 -13.81
N ALA A 389 10.19 13.08 -13.69
CA ALA A 389 9.43 12.57 -12.55
C ALA A 389 10.12 12.81 -11.20
N TYR A 390 11.44 12.65 -11.19
CA TYR A 390 12.25 12.87 -9.98
C TYR A 390 12.73 14.31 -9.90
N ARG A 391 13.02 14.95 -11.04
CA ARG A 391 13.47 16.34 -11.06
C ARG A 391 12.36 17.31 -10.64
N PHE A 392 11.10 17.04 -10.95
CA PHE A 392 9.95 17.90 -10.66
C PHE A 392 9.92 18.38 -9.21
N HIS A 393 10.02 17.47 -8.25
CA HIS A 393 9.94 17.79 -6.82
C HIS A 393 11.23 18.40 -6.26
N ILE A 394 12.34 18.31 -6.98
CA ILE A 394 13.52 19.12 -6.67
C ILE A 394 13.24 20.56 -7.09
N ASP A 395 12.73 20.76 -8.32
CA ASP A 395 12.54 22.07 -8.92
C ASP A 395 11.49 22.95 -8.21
N ILE A 396 10.48 22.36 -7.58
CA ILE A 396 9.39 23.12 -6.93
C ILE A 396 9.57 23.28 -5.41
N HIS A 397 10.65 22.75 -4.82
CA HIS A 397 10.90 22.91 -3.40
C HIS A 397 11.12 24.39 -3.05
N CYS A 398 10.43 24.87 -2.01
CA CYS A 398 10.40 26.27 -1.62
C CYS A 398 11.01 26.44 -0.23
N LEU A 399 11.96 27.37 -0.10
CA LEU A 399 12.63 27.72 1.16
C LEU A 399 13.24 26.54 1.91
N ASP A 400 13.58 25.46 1.20
CA ASP A 400 14.06 24.21 1.79
C ASP A 400 13.08 23.59 2.82
N ARG A 401 11.78 23.96 2.76
CA ARG A 401 10.79 23.66 3.78
C ARG A 401 9.40 23.33 3.28
N TYR A 402 9.00 23.84 2.11
CA TYR A 402 7.62 23.78 1.65
C TYR A 402 7.53 23.28 0.22
N TYR A 403 6.42 22.62 -0.04
CA TYR A 403 5.91 22.32 -1.37
C TYR A 403 4.58 23.06 -1.54
N PRO A 404 4.31 23.66 -2.71
CA PRO A 404 3.01 24.24 -3.02
C PRO A 404 1.87 23.28 -2.64
N THR A 405 0.89 23.77 -1.88
CA THR A 405 -0.26 22.98 -1.39
C THR A 405 -1.43 23.20 -2.33
N LEU A 406 -1.87 22.15 -3.02
CA LEU A 406 -2.89 22.20 -4.08
C LEU A 406 -3.75 20.94 -4.05
N GLY A 407 -5.07 21.06 -4.28
CA GLY A 407 -5.95 19.91 -4.25
C GLY A 407 -5.91 19.14 -2.92
N ASP A 408 -6.07 17.82 -3.00
CA ASP A 408 -6.04 16.96 -1.82
C ASP A 408 -4.60 16.80 -1.27
N ASP A 409 -4.10 17.82 -0.58
CA ASP A 409 -2.73 17.90 -0.06
C ASP A 409 -2.69 18.13 1.45
N GLY A 410 -2.33 17.10 2.21
CA GLY A 410 -1.96 17.24 3.61
C GLY A 410 -2.97 18.05 4.43
N TYR A 411 -2.46 18.99 5.24
CA TYR A 411 -3.28 19.89 6.05
C TYR A 411 -2.68 21.30 6.10
N PHE A 412 -3.53 22.26 6.49
CA PHE A 412 -3.23 23.68 6.59
C PHE A 412 -1.84 23.98 7.19
N THR A 413 -1.01 24.73 6.45
CA THR A 413 0.34 25.20 6.83
C THR A 413 1.39 24.11 7.15
N MET A 414 1.15 22.85 6.75
CA MET A 414 2.08 21.76 7.05
C MET A 414 3.46 21.97 6.38
N PRO A 415 4.56 22.06 7.14
CA PRO A 415 5.90 22.05 6.56
C PRO A 415 6.22 20.66 5.99
N ARG A 416 6.93 20.64 4.85
CA ARG A 416 7.38 19.44 4.15
C ARG A 416 8.86 19.61 3.76
N GLU A 417 9.74 19.39 4.74
CA GLU A 417 11.18 19.62 4.63
C GLU A 417 11.92 18.51 3.84
N LYS A 418 11.29 17.33 3.73
CA LYS A 418 11.83 16.17 3.01
C LYS A 418 11.25 16.08 1.60
N TYR A 419 12.01 15.46 0.70
CA TYR A 419 11.55 15.08 -0.61
C TYR A 419 10.29 14.19 -0.48
N PRO A 420 9.16 14.57 -1.10
CA PRO A 420 7.90 13.88 -0.91
C PRO A 420 7.96 12.44 -1.43
N ASN A 421 7.38 11.54 -0.63
CA ASN A 421 7.46 10.07 -0.76
C ASN A 421 8.86 9.46 -0.63
N ASN A 422 9.87 10.21 -0.18
CA ASN A 422 11.19 9.64 0.07
C ASN A 422 11.26 8.88 1.41
N GLU A 423 10.82 7.64 1.38
CA GLU A 423 11.16 6.61 2.38
C GLU A 423 12.37 5.78 1.90
N GLY A 424 13.14 6.33 0.96
CA GLY A 424 14.27 5.68 0.30
C GLY A 424 13.91 4.81 -0.91
N VAL A 425 12.63 4.74 -1.33
CA VAL A 425 12.18 3.88 -2.45
C VAL A 425 12.79 4.38 -3.76
N GLU A 426 12.90 5.69 -3.91
CA GLU A 426 13.39 6.38 -5.10
C GLU A 426 14.92 6.35 -5.22
N ASN A 427 15.66 6.08 -4.14
CA ASN A 427 17.10 6.23 -4.06
C ASN A 427 17.85 5.54 -5.20
N LEU A 428 17.54 4.27 -5.46
CA LEU A 428 18.25 3.49 -6.48
C LEU A 428 17.94 4.00 -7.89
N VAL A 429 16.70 4.37 -8.18
CA VAL A 429 16.33 4.91 -9.50
C VAL A 429 16.94 6.31 -9.69
N MET A 430 16.92 7.17 -8.67
CA MET A 430 17.57 8.48 -8.72
C MET A 430 19.08 8.36 -8.91
N TYR A 431 19.74 7.40 -8.24
CA TYR A 431 21.16 7.11 -8.46
C TYR A 431 21.42 6.64 -9.91
N LYS A 432 20.60 5.73 -10.44
CA LYS A 432 20.71 5.25 -11.82
C LYS A 432 20.48 6.36 -12.85
N LEU A 433 19.53 7.27 -12.59
CA LEU A 433 19.32 8.46 -13.41
C LEU A 433 20.49 9.44 -13.33
N TYR A 434 21.10 9.61 -12.16
CA TYR A 434 22.35 10.37 -12.05
C TYR A 434 23.46 9.76 -12.90
N GLU A 435 23.62 8.43 -12.93
CA GLU A 435 24.64 7.78 -13.77
C GLU A 435 24.48 8.14 -15.26
N ILE A 436 23.25 8.36 -15.71
CA ILE A 436 22.91 8.70 -17.09
C ILE A 436 23.02 10.21 -17.36
N THR A 437 22.43 11.04 -16.49
CA THR A 437 22.22 12.48 -16.72
C THR A 437 23.33 13.36 -16.15
N LYS A 438 24.07 12.83 -15.16
CA LYS A 438 25.05 13.56 -14.36
C LYS A 438 24.47 14.75 -13.56
N ASP A 439 23.16 14.80 -13.36
CA ASP A 439 22.54 15.79 -12.46
C ASP A 439 22.82 15.43 -11.00
N ALA A 440 23.79 16.12 -10.39
CA ALA A 440 24.21 15.89 -9.02
C ALA A 440 23.12 16.20 -7.98
N ASP A 441 22.14 17.05 -8.30
CA ASP A 441 21.07 17.38 -7.35
C ASP A 441 20.20 16.17 -7.00
N LEU A 442 20.09 15.19 -7.91
CA LEU A 442 19.45 13.90 -7.63
C LEU A 442 20.10 13.22 -6.42
N LEU A 443 21.43 13.29 -6.29
CA LEU A 443 22.17 12.71 -5.16
C LEU A 443 22.16 13.62 -3.93
N LYS A 444 22.27 14.95 -4.12
CA LYS A 444 22.23 15.91 -3.01
C LYS A 444 20.94 15.81 -2.20
N VAL A 445 19.80 15.58 -2.86
CA VAL A 445 18.51 15.35 -2.17
C VAL A 445 18.55 14.12 -1.28
N LEU A 446 19.13 13.00 -1.76
CA LEU A 446 19.23 11.77 -0.96
C LEU A 446 20.04 12.01 0.31
N VAL A 447 21.19 12.67 0.17
CA VAL A 447 22.07 12.98 1.30
C VAL A 447 21.43 13.98 2.26
N ARG A 448 20.79 15.03 1.76
CA ARG A 448 20.08 16.04 2.57
C ARG A 448 19.01 15.38 3.44
N ASP A 449 18.14 14.57 2.83
CA ASP A 449 17.02 13.94 3.52
C ASP A 449 17.47 12.84 4.49
N ASN A 450 18.65 12.27 4.25
CA ASN A 450 19.36 11.36 5.15
C ASN A 450 20.31 12.10 6.11
N LYS A 451 19.92 13.30 6.56
CA LYS A 451 20.62 14.09 7.59
C LYS A 451 22.09 14.40 7.25
N GLY A 452 22.38 14.62 5.97
CA GLY A 452 23.73 14.90 5.48
C GLY A 452 24.62 13.66 5.32
N SER A 453 24.07 12.45 5.39
CA SER A 453 24.83 11.20 5.27
C SER A 453 24.48 10.43 4.01
N ALA A 454 25.48 9.81 3.37
CA ALA A 454 25.27 8.82 2.32
C ALA A 454 25.12 7.39 2.87
N SER A 455 25.36 7.20 4.17
CA SER A 455 25.31 5.88 4.79
C SER A 455 23.90 5.33 4.79
N ARG A 456 23.77 4.04 4.47
CA ARG A 456 22.52 3.27 4.48
C ARG A 456 21.49 3.71 3.44
N LEU A 457 21.89 4.50 2.43
CA LEU A 457 20.99 4.95 1.38
C LEU A 457 20.45 3.78 0.54
N PHE A 458 21.22 2.68 0.44
CA PHE A 458 20.86 1.55 -0.41
C PHE A 458 20.61 0.25 0.35
N ASP A 459 20.62 0.25 1.70
CA ASP A 459 20.37 -0.93 2.55
C ASP A 459 19.12 -1.71 2.16
N ARG A 460 18.06 -1.00 1.74
CA ARG A 460 16.78 -1.64 1.35
C ARG A 460 16.87 -2.46 0.05
N PHE A 461 17.89 -2.23 -0.77
CA PHE A 461 18.11 -2.92 -2.04
C PHE A 461 19.15 -4.03 -1.84
N MET A 462 18.87 -4.93 -0.88
CA MET A 462 19.80 -5.99 -0.44
C MET A 462 20.21 -6.97 -1.55
N PHE A 463 19.55 -6.93 -2.71
CA PHE A 463 19.95 -7.69 -3.89
C PHE A 463 21.19 -7.11 -4.59
N LEU A 464 21.67 -5.93 -4.22
CA LEU A 464 22.85 -5.29 -4.79
C LEU A 464 24.13 -5.86 -4.18
N ASP A 465 25.09 -6.26 -5.01
CA ASP A 465 26.38 -6.78 -4.56
C ASP A 465 27.40 -5.67 -4.17
N ASN A 466 27.06 -4.39 -4.36
CA ASN A 466 28.00 -3.27 -4.28
C ASN A 466 27.48 -2.05 -3.50
N ILE A 467 26.62 -2.26 -2.49
CA ILE A 467 26.01 -1.18 -1.67
C ILE A 467 27.05 -0.15 -1.18
N GLU A 468 28.12 -0.60 -0.52
CA GLU A 468 29.16 0.29 0.03
C GLU A 468 29.87 1.12 -1.05
N GLU A 469 30.04 0.55 -2.26
CA GLU A 469 30.62 1.26 -3.39
C GLU A 469 29.70 2.39 -3.89
N LEU A 470 28.40 2.12 -3.96
CA LEU A 470 27.41 3.13 -4.35
C LEU A 470 27.38 4.29 -3.35
N GLU A 471 27.41 3.99 -2.05
CA GLU A 471 27.44 5.01 -1.00
C GLU A 471 28.72 5.86 -1.08
N ARG A 472 29.88 5.24 -1.30
CA ARG A 472 31.14 5.97 -1.53
C ARG A 472 31.07 6.88 -2.75
N LYS A 473 30.50 6.41 -3.87
CA LYS A 473 30.32 7.24 -5.08
C LYS A 473 29.41 8.44 -4.82
N VAL A 474 28.36 8.27 -4.00
CA VAL A 474 27.50 9.39 -3.59
C VAL A 474 28.30 10.43 -2.78
N ILE A 475 29.16 9.98 -1.84
CA ILE A 475 30.03 10.86 -1.06
C ILE A 475 30.96 11.66 -1.99
N GLU A 476 31.68 10.99 -2.88
CA GLU A 476 32.62 11.64 -3.81
C GLU A 476 31.96 12.75 -4.64
N VAL A 477 30.72 12.52 -5.10
CA VAL A 477 29.97 13.51 -5.87
C VAL A 477 29.54 14.69 -4.99
N VAL A 478 29.01 14.45 -3.80
CA VAL A 478 28.52 15.52 -2.92
C VAL A 478 29.67 16.33 -2.33
N GLU A 479 30.84 15.73 -2.06
CA GLU A 479 32.06 16.45 -1.66
C GLU A 479 32.57 17.36 -2.78
N LYS A 480 32.50 16.91 -4.02
CA LYS A 480 32.94 17.69 -5.20
C LYS A 480 31.98 18.82 -5.57
N GLU A 481 30.68 18.52 -5.63
CA GLU A 481 29.65 19.43 -6.15
C GLU A 481 29.01 20.31 -5.05
N GLY A 482 29.25 19.98 -3.77
CA GLY A 482 28.62 20.60 -2.61
C GLY A 482 27.21 20.08 -2.33
N THR A 483 26.67 20.42 -1.16
CA THR A 483 25.33 19.98 -0.72
C THR A 483 24.21 20.96 -1.09
N GLU A 484 24.55 22.17 -1.53
CA GLU A 484 23.58 23.20 -1.84
C GLU A 484 22.87 22.91 -3.17
N ILE A 485 21.53 22.97 -3.14
CA ILE A 485 20.67 22.92 -4.34
C ILE A 485 20.21 24.36 -4.63
N ARG A 486 20.70 24.92 -5.73
CA ARG A 486 20.39 26.30 -6.13
C ARG A 486 19.29 26.30 -7.19
N LEU A 487 18.11 26.78 -6.80
CA LEU A 487 16.94 26.80 -7.68
C LEU A 487 16.60 28.24 -8.11
N GLY A 488 16.50 28.44 -9.41
CA GLY A 488 15.89 29.65 -9.99
C GLY A 488 14.36 29.61 -9.93
N SER A 489 13.71 30.65 -10.45
CA SER A 489 12.28 30.58 -10.74
C SER A 489 12.01 29.53 -11.83
N ILE A 490 10.89 28.81 -11.73
CA ILE A 490 10.54 27.73 -12.65
C ILE A 490 9.07 27.82 -13.05
N LYS A 491 8.78 27.28 -14.24
CA LYS A 491 7.43 27.05 -14.74
C LYS A 491 7.38 25.61 -15.27
N LYS A 492 6.34 24.87 -14.91
CA LYS A 492 6.01 23.54 -15.41
C LYS A 492 4.71 23.70 -16.21
N ASP A 493 4.84 23.75 -17.53
CA ASP A 493 3.78 24.19 -18.45
C ASP A 493 2.61 23.22 -18.52
N THR A 494 2.87 21.91 -18.56
CA THR A 494 1.85 20.88 -18.71
C THR A 494 1.16 20.59 -17.37
N TRP A 495 1.92 20.56 -16.27
CA TRP A 495 1.37 20.45 -14.93
C TRP A 495 0.79 21.78 -14.45
N GLU A 496 1.06 22.90 -15.12
CA GLU A 496 0.51 24.24 -14.85
C GLU A 496 0.85 24.86 -13.48
N ILE A 497 2.12 24.74 -13.05
CA ILE A 497 2.61 25.43 -11.85
C ILE A 497 3.83 26.29 -12.13
N ALA A 498 3.86 27.48 -11.52
CA ALA A 498 5.02 28.35 -11.50
C ALA A 498 5.48 28.60 -10.06
N VAL A 499 6.78 28.69 -9.86
CA VAL A 499 7.39 29.14 -8.60
C VAL A 499 8.36 30.27 -8.91
N LEU A 500 8.09 31.46 -8.38
CA LEU A 500 8.95 32.64 -8.46
C LEU A 500 9.76 32.75 -7.17
N ARG A 501 11.08 32.82 -7.28
CA ARG A 501 12.00 32.83 -6.13
C ARG A 501 12.80 34.13 -6.04
N SER A 502 13.07 34.58 -4.83
CA SER A 502 13.94 35.74 -4.56
C SER A 502 14.60 35.62 -3.19
N GLY A 503 15.73 36.30 -3.00
CA GLY A 503 16.46 36.34 -1.74
C GLY A 503 17.33 35.11 -1.48
N GLU A 504 18.17 35.21 -0.45
CA GLU A 504 19.17 34.19 -0.07
C GLU A 504 19.14 33.96 1.44
N GLY A 505 19.60 32.77 1.87
CA GLY A 505 19.61 32.36 3.28
C GLY A 505 18.29 32.64 4.01
N PRO A 506 18.29 33.37 5.13
CA PRO A 506 17.07 33.68 5.89
C PRO A 506 16.11 34.65 5.17
N ASN A 507 16.55 35.29 4.09
CA ASN A 507 15.74 36.23 3.30
C ASN A 507 15.07 35.58 2.08
N LYS A 508 15.24 34.26 1.89
CA LYS A 508 14.55 33.52 0.82
C LYS A 508 13.03 33.71 0.94
N ARG A 509 12.37 33.87 -0.20
CA ARG A 509 10.91 33.99 -0.36
C ARG A 509 10.50 33.39 -1.69
N ALA A 510 9.30 32.84 -1.74
CA ALA A 510 8.73 32.28 -2.96
C ALA A 510 7.26 32.65 -3.08
N VAL A 511 6.82 32.90 -4.31
CA VAL A 511 5.40 32.96 -4.67
C VAL A 511 5.17 31.85 -5.68
N TRP A 512 4.11 31.08 -5.50
CA TRP A 512 3.74 30.02 -6.42
C TRP A 512 2.31 30.22 -6.94
N PHE A 513 2.07 29.74 -8.15
CA PHE A 513 0.82 29.94 -8.87
C PHE A 513 0.41 28.65 -9.56
N ASN A 514 -0.81 28.18 -9.34
CA ASN A 514 -1.45 27.17 -10.20
C ASN A 514 -2.15 27.89 -11.36
N PHE A 515 -1.49 28.03 -12.51
CA PHE A 515 -1.99 28.91 -13.58
C PHE A 515 -2.98 28.22 -14.55
N GLY A 516 -3.56 27.09 -14.15
CA GLY A 516 -4.59 26.41 -14.93
C GLY A 516 -5.31 25.30 -14.17
N ALA A 517 -6.04 24.47 -14.91
CA ALA A 517 -6.95 23.43 -14.40
C ALA A 517 -6.65 22.02 -14.96
N ASN A 518 -5.48 21.80 -15.54
CA ASN A 518 -5.06 20.56 -16.22
C ASN A 518 -4.76 19.39 -15.26
N LYS A 519 -5.11 19.52 -13.98
CA LYS A 519 -5.03 18.39 -13.03
C LYS A 519 -6.14 17.39 -13.36
N THR A 520 -5.81 16.10 -13.39
CA THR A 520 -6.73 15.05 -13.83
C THR A 520 -7.60 14.54 -12.68
N HIS A 521 -7.04 14.43 -11.48
CA HIS A 521 -7.67 13.88 -10.28
C HIS A 521 -7.22 14.63 -9.02
N HIS A 522 -7.94 14.42 -7.91
CA HIS A 522 -7.66 15.01 -6.60
C HIS A 522 -7.52 16.55 -6.60
N ARG A 523 -8.16 17.21 -7.57
CA ARG A 523 -8.12 18.67 -7.79
C ARG A 523 -9.27 19.36 -7.08
N HIS A 524 -9.06 20.63 -6.71
CA HIS A 524 -10.11 21.50 -6.20
C HIS A 524 -10.51 22.54 -7.25
N GLY A 525 -11.41 23.46 -6.87
CA GLY A 525 -11.72 24.67 -7.63
C GLY A 525 -10.62 25.74 -7.56
N ASP A 526 -9.35 25.33 -7.55
CA ASP A 526 -8.16 26.12 -7.18
C ASP A 526 -7.33 26.59 -8.39
N ALA A 527 -7.94 26.65 -9.58
CA ALA A 527 -7.32 27.26 -10.75
C ALA A 527 -7.05 28.75 -10.48
N MET A 528 -5.86 29.22 -10.86
CA MET A 528 -5.33 30.55 -10.54
C MET A 528 -5.03 30.81 -9.06
N THR A 529 -4.99 29.78 -8.21
CA THR A 529 -4.64 29.98 -6.79
C THR A 529 -3.21 30.45 -6.64
N ILE A 530 -3.01 31.34 -5.66
CA ILE A 530 -1.72 31.96 -5.33
C ILE A 530 -1.35 31.60 -3.90
N GLY A 531 -0.14 31.08 -3.71
CA GLY A 531 0.45 30.93 -2.38
C GLY A 531 1.79 31.63 -2.26
N MET A 532 2.17 31.93 -1.01
CA MET A 532 3.38 32.70 -0.71
C MET A 532 4.08 32.17 0.53
N TYR A 533 5.39 31.94 0.38
CA TYR A 533 6.28 31.60 1.48
C TYR A 533 7.21 32.79 1.77
N TYR A 534 7.15 33.31 2.99
CA TYR A 534 7.92 34.48 3.42
C TYR A 534 8.37 34.36 4.88
N LYS A 535 9.63 34.74 5.16
CA LYS A 535 10.25 34.63 6.49
C LYS A 535 10.11 33.21 7.11
N GLY A 536 10.21 32.18 6.26
CA GLY A 536 10.13 30.79 6.68
C GLY A 536 8.74 30.29 7.07
N ALA A 537 7.67 31.05 6.75
CA ALA A 537 6.29 30.67 6.98
C ALA A 537 5.47 30.66 5.68
N ASP A 538 4.41 29.85 5.66
CA ASP A 538 3.34 29.96 4.68
C ASP A 538 2.37 31.06 5.10
N VAL A 539 2.31 32.15 4.31
CA VAL A 539 1.52 33.34 4.63
C VAL A 539 0.25 33.44 3.77
N MET A 540 0.04 32.52 2.84
CA MET A 540 -1.15 32.41 1.98
C MET A 540 -1.48 30.93 1.80
N ALA A 541 -1.71 30.26 2.92
CA ALA A 541 -1.90 28.81 2.96
C ALA A 541 -3.23 28.39 2.33
N ASP A 542 -3.23 27.20 1.74
CA ASP A 542 -4.42 26.50 1.30
C ASP A 542 -4.96 25.58 2.40
N LEU A 543 -6.24 25.16 2.30
CA LEU A 543 -6.88 24.27 3.26
C LEU A 543 -6.35 22.84 3.18
N GLY A 544 -5.95 22.39 1.98
CA GLY A 544 -5.46 21.03 1.76
C GLY A 544 -6.57 19.98 1.76
N TYR A 545 -6.28 18.78 2.28
CA TYR A 545 -7.18 17.62 2.13
C TYR A 545 -8.58 17.82 2.75
N PRO A 546 -9.68 17.52 2.03
CA PRO A 546 -11.04 17.64 2.54
C PRO A 546 -11.36 16.63 3.65
N ASN A 547 -11.95 17.10 4.76
CA ASN A 547 -12.27 16.22 5.86
C ASN A 547 -13.55 15.41 5.59
N VAL A 548 -13.39 14.12 5.27
CA VAL A 548 -14.48 13.16 5.00
C VAL A 548 -15.00 12.43 6.26
N GLY A 549 -14.48 12.77 7.44
CA GLY A 549 -14.77 12.11 8.71
C GLY A 549 -15.94 12.70 9.52
N PHE A 550 -16.72 13.62 8.94
CA PHE A 550 -17.86 14.26 9.61
C PHE A 550 -19.23 13.65 9.29
N GLY A 551 -19.25 12.47 8.66
CA GLY A 551 -20.47 11.85 8.18
C GLY A 551 -20.80 12.24 6.73
N GLY A 552 -21.31 11.29 5.94
CA GLY A 552 -21.61 11.52 4.52
C GLY A 552 -20.39 11.52 3.59
N GLY A 553 -19.17 11.36 4.12
CA GLY A 553 -17.95 11.18 3.34
C GLY A 553 -17.67 12.34 2.37
N TRP A 554 -17.36 11.99 1.13
CA TRP A 554 -17.13 12.93 0.03
C TRP A 554 -18.34 13.79 -0.36
N TRP A 555 -19.54 13.46 0.13
CA TRP A 555 -20.77 14.24 -0.10
C TRP A 555 -21.11 15.18 1.06
N SER A 556 -20.23 15.30 2.06
CA SER A 556 -20.40 16.22 3.18
C SER A 556 -20.26 17.69 2.74
N LYS A 557 -20.84 18.61 3.53
CA LYS A 557 -20.71 20.05 3.27
C LYS A 557 -19.28 20.53 3.49
N GLU A 558 -18.56 19.88 4.40
CA GLU A 558 -17.16 20.11 4.73
C GLU A 558 -16.27 19.77 3.54
N ALA A 559 -16.46 18.60 2.92
CA ALA A 559 -15.74 18.24 1.71
C ALA A 559 -16.07 19.20 0.55
N ALA A 560 -17.36 19.53 0.36
CA ALA A 560 -17.79 20.46 -0.68
C ALA A 560 -17.24 21.88 -0.49
N TRP A 561 -17.12 22.35 0.77
CA TRP A 561 -16.50 23.63 1.09
C TRP A 561 -15.02 23.62 0.72
N THR A 562 -14.26 22.64 1.21
CA THR A 562 -12.79 22.57 0.99
C THR A 562 -12.43 22.47 -0.49
N MET A 563 -13.21 21.74 -1.30
CA MET A 563 -12.95 21.61 -2.73
C MET A 563 -13.46 22.79 -3.57
N GLY A 564 -14.24 23.71 -2.98
CA GLY A 564 -14.94 24.77 -3.68
C GLY A 564 -14.07 26.00 -3.93
N THR A 565 -14.23 26.66 -5.08
CA THR A 565 -13.41 27.83 -5.48
C THR A 565 -13.31 28.93 -4.41
N ILE A 566 -14.39 29.21 -3.68
CA ILE A 566 -14.44 30.30 -2.70
C ILE A 566 -13.54 30.08 -1.46
N SER A 567 -13.06 28.85 -1.22
CA SER A 567 -12.15 28.55 -0.12
C SER A 567 -10.67 28.71 -0.45
N HIS A 568 -10.34 29.11 -1.69
CA HIS A 568 -8.97 29.24 -2.17
C HIS A 568 -8.58 30.72 -2.43
N ASN A 569 -7.28 30.98 -2.55
CA ASN A 569 -6.72 32.30 -2.85
C ASN A 569 -6.84 32.63 -4.35
N VAL A 570 -8.07 32.69 -4.84
CA VAL A 570 -8.43 32.90 -6.25
C VAL A 570 -9.31 34.15 -6.41
N VAL A 571 -9.35 34.70 -7.61
CA VAL A 571 -10.31 35.76 -7.94
C VAL A 571 -11.68 35.11 -8.16
N THR A 572 -12.70 35.58 -7.43
CA THR A 572 -14.08 35.04 -7.45
C THR A 572 -15.07 36.01 -8.06
#